data_AF-A0A1V6NW05-F1
#
_entry.id   AF-A0A1V6NW05-F1
#
_cell.length_a   1.000
_cell.length_b   1.000
_cell.length_c   1.000
_cell.angle_alpha   90.00
_cell.angle_beta   90.00
_cell.angle_gamma   90.00
#
_symmetry.space_group_name_H-M   'P 1'
#
loop_
_entity.id
_entity.type
_entity.pdbx_description
1 polymer ?
#
loop_
_entity_poly.entity_id
_entity_poly.type
_entity_poly.pdbx_seq_one_letter_code
_entity_poly.pdbx_strand_id
1 'polypeptide(L)'
;MTMERAEDGSRGSTGEDTSGKLYTHKFAEDEIITEFTIHAGSFVDGISFKTNKLANEFAARGPGGTAQQIDVGNGKPLGFTGRSGYDIDAISACFN
;
A
#
# COMPACT_ATOMS: atom_id res chain seq x y z
N MET A 1 -8.47 13.62 14.57
CA MET A 1 -8.24 12.30 13.95
C MET A 1 -6.75 12.03 14.03
N THR A 2 -6.33 11.19 14.97
CA THR A 2 -4.92 11.04 15.36
C THR A 2 -4.27 10.02 14.45
N MET A 3 -3.29 10.47 13.67
CA MET A 3 -2.52 9.61 12.79
C MET A 3 -1.29 9.09 13.53
N GLU A 4 -1.13 7.78 13.61
CA GLU A 4 0.07 7.15 14.14
C GLU A 4 1.18 7.09 13.07
N ARG A 5 2.44 7.21 13.55
CA ARG A 5 3.65 7.55 12.78
C ARG A 5 4.37 6.32 12.22
N ALA A 6 5.09 6.50 11.11
CA ALA A 6 6.20 5.63 10.71
C ALA A 6 7.36 5.73 11.73
N GLU A 7 8.28 4.77 11.76
CA GLU A 7 9.31 4.63 12.82
C GLU A 7 10.27 5.85 12.95
N ASP A 8 10.45 6.65 11.90
CA ASP A 8 11.17 7.94 11.91
C ASP A 8 10.24 9.18 11.89
N GLY A 9 8.93 8.96 11.83
CA GLY A 9 7.91 9.99 11.74
C GLY A 9 7.74 10.65 10.37
N SER A 10 8.46 10.22 9.33
CA SER A 10 8.33 10.74 7.97
C SER A 10 6.96 10.42 7.37
N ARG A 11 6.43 11.35 6.55
CA ARG A 11 5.12 11.23 5.91
C ARG A 11 5.17 11.91 4.54
N GLY A 12 4.55 11.26 3.56
CA GLY A 12 4.32 11.82 2.24
C GLY A 12 2.92 11.45 1.75
N SER A 13 2.36 12.29 0.89
CA SER A 13 1.13 12.03 0.17
C SER A 13 1.32 12.39 -1.28
N THR A 14 0.65 11.67 -2.16
CA THR A 14 0.60 11.97 -3.59
C THR A 14 -0.77 11.59 -4.16
N GLY A 15 -1.08 12.05 -5.37
CA GLY A 15 -2.43 12.09 -5.93
C GLY A 15 -3.15 13.39 -5.53
N GLU A 16 -3.92 13.95 -6.46
CA GLU A 16 -4.69 15.19 -6.27
C GLU A 16 -6.15 14.91 -5.92
N ASP A 17 -6.74 13.82 -6.43
CA ASP A 17 -8.07 13.39 -6.01
C ASP A 17 -8.00 12.73 -4.62
N THR A 18 -8.62 13.38 -3.64
CA THR A 18 -8.71 12.91 -2.26
C THR A 18 -10.14 12.54 -1.86
N SER A 19 -11.05 12.47 -2.85
CA SER A 19 -12.41 12.03 -2.64
C SER A 19 -12.47 10.52 -2.33
N GLY A 20 -13.61 10.07 -1.80
CA GLY A 20 -13.81 8.66 -1.45
C GLY A 20 -13.31 8.28 -0.05
N LYS A 21 -13.07 6.99 0.14
CA LYS A 21 -12.75 6.41 1.44
C LYS A 21 -11.24 6.22 1.59
N LEU A 22 -10.67 6.83 2.62
CA LEU A 22 -9.31 6.55 3.05
C LEU A 22 -9.25 5.24 3.84
N TYR A 23 -8.31 4.38 3.49
CA TYR A 23 -7.99 3.14 4.19
C TYR A 23 -6.61 3.28 4.82
N THR A 24 -6.49 2.89 6.09
CA THR A 24 -5.24 2.97 6.85
C THR A 24 -5.00 1.67 7.58
N HIS A 25 -3.76 1.19 7.55
CA HIS A 25 -3.28 0.11 8.42
C HIS A 25 -2.02 0.60 9.12
N LYS A 26 -1.92 0.35 10.43
CA LYS A 26 -0.70 0.56 11.19
C LYS A 26 -0.14 -0.79 11.58
N PHE A 27 1.10 -1.03 11.16
CA PHE A 27 1.82 -2.26 11.49
C PHE A 27 2.22 -2.28 12.98
N ALA A 28 2.05 -3.43 13.62
CA ALA A 28 2.76 -3.71 14.87
C ALA A 28 4.26 -3.95 14.58
N GLU A 29 5.10 -3.79 15.61
CA GLU A 29 6.56 -3.93 15.50
C GLU A 29 6.99 -5.30 14.91
N ASP A 30 6.30 -6.37 15.30
CA ASP A 30 6.53 -7.73 14.84
C ASP A 30 5.59 -8.17 13.70
N GLU A 31 4.86 -7.22 13.10
CA GLU A 31 4.02 -7.49 11.94
C GLU A 31 4.85 -7.46 10.65
N ILE A 32 4.62 -8.46 9.80
CA ILE A 32 5.23 -8.58 8.48
C ILE A 32 4.16 -8.85 7.44
N ILE A 33 4.36 -8.33 6.24
CA ILE A 33 3.55 -8.64 5.07
C ILE A 33 3.95 -10.02 4.56
N THR A 34 2.98 -10.90 4.37
CA THR A 34 3.19 -12.27 3.87
C THR A 34 2.77 -12.43 2.41
N GLU A 35 1.86 -11.57 1.94
CA GLU A 35 1.42 -11.48 0.55
C GLU A 35 1.15 -10.01 0.23
N PHE A 36 1.58 -9.53 -0.95
CA PHE A 36 1.31 -8.18 -1.42
C PHE A 36 0.93 -8.18 -2.90
N THR A 37 -0.20 -7.53 -3.20
CA THR A 37 -0.75 -7.39 -4.56
C THR A 37 -0.87 -5.92 -4.92
N ILE A 38 -0.41 -5.56 -6.12
CA ILE A 38 -0.74 -4.28 -6.76
C ILE A 38 -1.78 -4.55 -7.84
N HIS A 39 -2.89 -3.81 -7.82
CA HIS A 39 -3.91 -3.84 -8.87
C HIS A 39 -3.71 -2.63 -9.78
N ALA A 40 -3.39 -2.86 -11.06
CA ALA A 40 -3.08 -1.77 -11.98
C ALA A 40 -3.55 -2.05 -13.42
N GLY A 41 -3.87 -0.97 -14.13
CA GLY A 41 -4.17 -0.93 -15.56
C GLY A 41 -3.53 0.31 -16.18
N SER A 42 -4.34 1.25 -16.67
CA SER A 42 -3.84 2.57 -17.10
C SER A 42 -3.27 3.40 -15.94
N PHE A 43 -3.81 3.19 -14.74
CA PHE A 43 -3.37 3.76 -13.46
C PHE A 43 -3.37 2.66 -12.40
N VAL A 44 -2.82 2.96 -11.24
CA VAL A 44 -2.95 2.08 -10.06
C VAL A 44 -4.39 2.16 -9.55
N ASP A 45 -5.07 1.01 -9.52
CA ASP A 45 -6.42 0.87 -8.99
C ASP A 45 -6.40 0.66 -7.47
N GLY A 46 -5.32 0.05 -6.96
CA GLY A 46 -5.03 0.01 -5.54
C GLY A 46 -4.07 -1.09 -5.13
N ILE A 47 -4.01 -1.33 -3.82
CA ILE A 47 -3.16 -2.35 -3.21
C ILE A 47 -3.98 -3.26 -2.30
N SER A 48 -3.50 -4.49 -2.14
CA SER A 48 -3.98 -5.36 -1.08
C SER A 48 -2.85 -6.20 -0.49
N PHE A 49 -2.96 -6.56 0.78
CA PHE A 49 -1.95 -7.36 1.46
C PHE A 49 -2.51 -8.18 2.62
N LYS A 50 -1.78 -9.24 2.95
CA LYS A 50 -1.98 -10.02 4.18
C LYS A 50 -0.76 -9.88 5.08
N THR A 51 -0.95 -10.09 6.37
CA THR A 51 0.14 -10.09 7.35
C THR A 51 0.05 -11.31 8.26
N ASN A 52 1.10 -11.54 9.04
CA ASN A 52 1.09 -12.55 10.11
C ASN A 52 0.18 -12.19 11.31
N LYS A 53 -0.42 -10.98 11.35
CA LYS A 53 -1.28 -10.51 12.45
C LYS A 53 -2.72 -10.28 12.04
N LEU A 54 -2.96 -9.97 10.77
CA LEU A 54 -4.31 -9.74 10.27
C LEU A 54 -5.06 -11.05 10.09
N ALA A 55 -6.28 -11.11 10.61
CA ALA A 55 -7.19 -12.23 10.36
C ALA A 55 -7.71 -12.25 8.91
N ASN A 56 -7.79 -11.08 8.26
CA ASN A 56 -8.29 -10.90 6.90
C ASN A 56 -7.35 -9.99 6.10
N GLU A 57 -7.42 -10.04 4.78
CA GLU A 57 -6.70 -9.12 3.89
C GLU A 57 -7.04 -7.65 4.19
N PHE A 58 -6.03 -6.78 4.16
CA PHE A 58 -6.23 -5.35 3.96
C PHE A 58 -6.37 -5.08 2.47
N ALA A 59 -7.42 -4.37 2.06
CA ALA A 59 -7.64 -4.01 0.66
C ALA A 59 -8.04 -2.54 0.55
N ALA A 60 -7.19 -1.76 -0.11
CA ALA A 60 -7.42 -0.37 -0.50
C ALA A 60 -7.35 -0.30 -2.02
N ARG A 61 -8.42 -0.75 -2.68
CA ARG A 61 -8.52 -0.85 -4.14
C ARG A 61 -9.95 -0.72 -4.63
N GLY A 62 -10.08 -0.33 -5.90
CA GLY A 62 -11.33 -0.42 -6.65
C GLY A 62 -11.60 -1.82 -7.20
N PRO A 63 -12.63 -1.97 -8.05
CA PRO A 63 -12.96 -3.23 -8.71
C PRO A 63 -12.09 -3.51 -9.95
N GLY A 64 -11.19 -2.60 -10.33
CA GLY A 64 -10.42 -2.65 -11.56
C GLY A 64 -9.00 -3.20 -11.38
N GLY A 65 -8.21 -3.05 -12.44
CA GLY A 65 -6.80 -3.41 -12.47
C GLY A 65 -6.51 -4.91 -12.54
N THR A 66 -5.47 -5.27 -13.27
CA THR A 66 -4.90 -6.62 -13.24
C THR A 66 -4.08 -6.79 -11.97
N ALA A 67 -4.28 -7.91 -11.27
CA ALA A 67 -3.52 -8.26 -10.09
C ALA A 67 -2.07 -8.61 -10.46
N GLN A 68 -1.12 -7.94 -9.81
CA GLN A 68 0.31 -8.19 -9.94
C GLN A 68 0.86 -8.56 -8.56
N GLN A 69 1.35 -9.80 -8.43
CA GLN A 69 1.89 -10.27 -7.17
C GLN A 69 3.33 -9.84 -7.00
N ILE A 70 3.62 -9.28 -5.82
CA ILE A 70 4.92 -8.71 -5.51
C ILE A 70 5.67 -9.68 -4.61
N ASP A 71 6.96 -9.89 -4.91
CA ASP A 71 7.86 -10.58 -4.01
C ASP A 71 8.13 -9.69 -2.79
N VAL A 72 7.75 -10.18 -1.61
CA VAL A 72 7.80 -9.41 -0.36
C VAL A 72 9.11 -9.61 0.40
N GLY A 73 10.01 -10.50 -0.06
CA GLY A 73 11.27 -10.77 0.63
C GLY A 73 11.06 -11.18 2.09
N ASN A 74 11.60 -10.41 3.02
CA ASN A 74 11.39 -10.63 4.46
C ASN A 74 10.06 -10.09 5.01
N GLY A 75 9.24 -9.48 4.16
CA GLY A 75 7.92 -8.94 4.50
C GLY A 75 7.95 -7.58 5.19
N LYS A 76 9.10 -6.93 5.35
CA LYS A 76 9.23 -5.59 5.95
C LYS A 76 9.21 -4.52 4.85
N PRO A 77 8.13 -3.73 4.73
CA PRO A 77 8.05 -2.66 3.73
C PRO A 77 8.96 -1.49 4.11
N LEU A 78 9.71 -0.99 3.14
CA LEU A 78 10.49 0.25 3.25
C LEU A 78 9.70 1.48 2.78
N GLY A 79 8.74 1.27 1.88
CA GLY A 79 7.94 2.33 1.27
C GLY A 79 7.60 2.03 -0.18
N PHE A 80 7.35 3.10 -0.94
CA PHE A 80 6.96 3.03 -2.34
C PHE A 80 7.83 3.94 -3.20
N THR A 81 8.10 3.51 -4.42
CA THR A 81 8.60 4.36 -5.51
C THR A 81 7.54 4.42 -6.61
N GLY A 82 7.52 5.48 -7.42
CA GLY A 82 6.50 5.58 -8.45
C GLY A 82 6.40 6.93 -9.15
N ARG A 83 5.30 7.09 -9.88
CA ARG A 83 4.89 8.31 -10.57
C ARG A 83 3.42 8.58 -10.31
N SER A 84 3.08 9.86 -10.24
CA SER A 84 1.74 10.35 -9.97
C SER A 84 1.51 11.66 -10.68
N GLY A 85 0.25 11.91 -11.04
CA GLY A 85 -0.30 13.21 -11.39
C GLY A 85 -1.56 13.44 -10.57
N TYR A 86 -2.70 13.54 -11.28
CA TYR A 86 -4.01 13.60 -10.64
C TYR A 86 -4.31 12.31 -9.85
N ASP A 87 -4.06 11.16 -10.48
CA ASP A 87 -4.10 9.83 -9.89
C ASP A 87 -2.68 9.27 -9.68
N ILE A 88 -2.60 8.08 -9.10
CA ILE A 88 -1.35 7.32 -9.02
C ILE A 88 -1.13 6.57 -10.33
N ASP A 89 -0.18 7.03 -11.17
CA ASP A 89 0.09 6.42 -12.47
C ASP A 89 0.71 5.04 -12.34
N ALA A 90 1.72 4.91 -11.47
CA ALA A 90 2.47 3.67 -11.27
C ALA A 90 3.18 3.67 -9.93
N ILE A 91 3.21 2.52 -9.25
CA ILE A 91 3.99 2.32 -8.03
C ILE A 91 4.74 0.99 -8.06
N SER A 92 5.81 0.93 -7.30
CA SER A 92 6.49 -0.29 -6.86
C SER A 92 6.58 -0.28 -5.34
N ALA A 93 6.26 -1.41 -4.71
CA ALA A 93 6.47 -1.60 -3.29
C ALA A 93 7.91 -2.05 -3.05
N CYS A 94 8.62 -1.41 -2.13
CA CYS A 94 10.00 -1.72 -1.80
C CYS A 94 10.05 -2.51 -0.49
N PHE A 95 10.69 -3.68 -0.53
CA PHE A 95 10.88 -4.58 0.61
C PHE A 95 12.38 -4.84 0.82
N ASN A 96 12.74 -5.23 2.04
CA ASN A 96 14.08 -5.73 2.39
C ASN A 96 14.26 -7.22 2.08
#